data_AF-A0A5N6Z8R3-F1
#
_entry.id   AF-A0A5N6Z8R3-F1
#
_cell.length_a   1.000
_cell.length_b   1.000
_cell.length_c   1.000
_cell.angle_alpha   90.00
_cell.angle_beta   90.00
_cell.angle_gamma   90.00
#
_symmetry.space_group_name_H-M   'P 1'
#
loop_
_entity.id
_entity.type
_entity.pdbx_description
1 polymer ?
#
loop_
_entity_poly.entity_id
_entity_poly.type
_entity_poly.pdbx_seq_one_letter_code
_entity_poly.pdbx_strand_id
1 'polypeptide(L)'
;MATATQQPEDSGLQTISTLLESITGCLTIAGSSLPPAKRDAPSDVSIEPPPDGISLLDTKSDLLLSYVHNLVFLMLFQLRGLSKDQDEDAKADQSLREETVKKLAELRVYLDRGVKPLEGRLKYQVDKVVKAAEDAERAERTATKIKTAEAEGYDSDDESASEKGSTDSEGDSSTGSDKDQEDIDEMAYRPNVSAFSKNLEPVARTEKSAKAATSDGIYRPPKIMPTALPTTETRERRERGPRRSNVIDEFVSAEMSSAPMAEPSIGSTIVHGGRHTKSKKDREHEAERTTYEETNFIRLAKESKKDRAKRGQQGARSTYGGEEWRGLTEGADRISRLTRRTRGSGGALDRSRKRKHGEDGQRGDGAAVGQIFEKRRKKIESWKR
;
A
#
# COMPACT_ATOMS: atom_id res chain seq x y z
N MET A 1 -55.80 45.37 -35.73
CA MET A 1 -55.59 44.31 -36.73
C MET A 1 -54.42 43.48 -36.26
N ALA A 2 -54.71 42.25 -35.85
CA ALA A 2 -53.71 41.27 -35.44
C ALA A 2 -53.20 40.55 -36.69
N THR A 3 -51.89 40.52 -36.90
CA THR A 3 -51.24 39.66 -37.91
C THR A 3 -50.26 38.76 -37.18
N ALA A 4 -50.74 37.57 -36.83
CA ALA A 4 -49.91 36.46 -36.38
C ALA A 4 -49.09 35.97 -37.58
N THR A 5 -47.78 36.15 -37.52
CA THR A 5 -46.84 35.57 -38.46
C THR A 5 -46.55 34.13 -38.04
N GLN A 6 -47.15 33.17 -38.74
CA GLN A 6 -46.76 31.76 -38.70
C GLN A 6 -45.31 31.61 -39.19
N GLN A 7 -44.44 31.00 -38.38
CA GLN A 7 -43.17 30.44 -38.83
C GLN A 7 -43.37 28.99 -39.30
N PRO A 8 -42.60 28.50 -40.28
CA PRO A 8 -42.70 27.14 -40.78
C PRO A 8 -42.01 26.15 -39.82
N GLU A 9 -42.77 25.19 -39.31
CA GLU A 9 -42.34 24.15 -38.36
C GLU A 9 -41.52 23.02 -39.02
N ASP A 10 -41.28 23.08 -40.34
CA ASP A 10 -40.78 21.95 -41.14
C ASP A 10 -39.25 21.75 -41.10
N SER A 11 -38.46 22.74 -40.63
CA SER A 11 -36.99 22.60 -40.56
C SER A 11 -36.52 21.72 -39.40
N GLY A 12 -37.33 21.54 -38.35
CA GLY A 12 -36.97 20.73 -37.19
C GLY A 12 -36.82 19.24 -37.54
N LEU A 13 -37.73 18.70 -38.35
CA LEU A 13 -37.72 17.28 -38.71
C LEU A 13 -36.50 16.89 -39.57
N GLN A 14 -36.06 17.78 -40.48
CA GLN A 14 -34.87 17.56 -41.30
C GLN A 14 -33.58 17.60 -40.46
N THR A 15 -33.53 18.44 -39.42
CA THR A 15 -32.39 18.44 -38.49
C THR A 15 -32.34 17.17 -37.63
N ILE A 16 -33.49 16.64 -37.23
CA ILE A 16 -33.55 15.39 -36.46
C ILE A 16 -33.21 14.19 -37.33
N SER A 17 -33.67 14.14 -38.59
CA SER A 17 -33.35 13.05 -39.50
C SER A 17 -31.86 13.05 -39.86
N THR A 18 -31.27 14.21 -40.12
CA THR A 18 -29.82 14.34 -40.39
C THR A 18 -28.98 14.04 -39.15
N LEU A 19 -29.45 14.39 -37.95
CA LEU A 19 -28.81 13.99 -36.70
C LEU A 19 -28.91 12.47 -36.47
N LEU A 20 -30.06 11.84 -36.74
CA LEU A 20 -30.20 10.38 -36.64
C LEU A 20 -29.32 9.66 -37.65
N GLU A 21 -29.19 10.17 -38.87
CA GLU A 21 -28.34 9.60 -39.92
C GLU A 21 -26.84 9.78 -39.60
N SER A 22 -26.46 10.93 -39.04
CA SER A 22 -25.12 11.15 -38.50
C SER A 22 -24.84 10.21 -37.33
N ILE A 23 -25.84 9.99 -36.47
CA ILE A 23 -25.77 9.09 -35.34
C ILE A 23 -25.59 7.64 -35.82
N THR A 24 -26.40 7.15 -36.75
CA THR A 24 -26.24 5.79 -37.32
C THR A 24 -24.92 5.65 -38.09
N GLY A 25 -24.45 6.72 -38.74
CA GLY A 25 -23.12 6.79 -39.36
C GLY A 25 -21.99 6.61 -38.34
N CYS A 26 -22.05 7.32 -37.21
CA CYS A 26 -21.07 7.16 -36.13
C CYS A 26 -21.11 5.75 -35.51
N LEU A 27 -22.29 5.15 -35.36
CA LEU A 27 -22.42 3.79 -34.84
C LEU A 27 -21.82 2.74 -35.78
N THR A 28 -22.02 2.88 -37.09
CA THR A 28 -21.48 1.96 -38.10
C THR A 28 -19.95 2.09 -38.23
N ILE A 29 -19.43 3.32 -38.18
CA ILE A 29 -17.98 3.58 -38.14
C ILE A 29 -17.35 2.99 -36.88
N ALA A 30 -17.95 3.21 -35.70
CA ALA A 30 -17.48 2.61 -34.44
C ALA A 30 -17.59 1.07 -34.43
N GLY A 31 -18.59 0.51 -35.10
CA GLY A 31 -18.72 -0.94 -35.30
C GLY A 31 -17.59 -1.53 -36.15
N SER A 32 -17.06 -0.77 -37.11
CA SER A 32 -15.92 -1.16 -37.94
C SER A 32 -14.55 -0.94 -37.29
N SER A 33 -14.45 -0.05 -36.29
CA SER A 33 -13.21 0.18 -35.54
C SER A 33 -13.03 -0.81 -34.39
N LEU A 34 -14.09 -1.49 -33.96
CA LEU A 34 -13.98 -2.58 -32.99
C LEU A 34 -13.41 -3.85 -33.65
N PRO A 35 -12.50 -4.56 -32.98
CA PRO A 35 -12.03 -5.84 -33.47
C PRO A 35 -13.20 -6.85 -33.56
N PRO A 36 -13.20 -7.74 -34.56
CA PRO A 36 -14.26 -8.72 -34.73
C PRO A 36 -14.38 -9.63 -33.49
N ALA A 37 -15.62 -9.88 -33.07
CA ALA A 37 -15.93 -10.66 -31.85
C ALA A 37 -15.53 -12.15 -31.95
N LYS A 38 -15.28 -12.65 -33.17
CA LYS A 38 -14.75 -13.99 -33.43
C LYS A 38 -13.40 -13.87 -34.13
N ARG A 39 -12.42 -14.59 -33.58
CA ARG A 39 -11.07 -14.73 -34.14
C ARG A 39 -11.09 -15.93 -35.08
N ASP A 40 -11.22 -15.67 -36.38
CA ASP A 40 -11.28 -16.73 -37.37
C ASP A 40 -9.90 -17.01 -38.01
N ALA A 41 -8.91 -16.11 -37.86
CA ALA A 41 -7.54 -16.32 -38.35
C ALA A 41 -6.44 -15.71 -37.46
N PRO A 42 -5.21 -16.29 -37.43
CA PRO A 42 -4.08 -15.77 -36.65
C PRO A 42 -3.44 -14.50 -37.24
N SER A 43 -3.83 -14.09 -38.45
CA SER A 43 -3.38 -12.86 -39.14
C SER A 43 -4.09 -11.59 -38.67
N ASP A 44 -5.12 -11.70 -37.83
CA ASP A 44 -5.75 -10.55 -37.17
C ASP A 44 -4.85 -9.94 -36.07
N VAL A 45 -3.68 -10.56 -35.83
CA VAL A 45 -2.59 -10.02 -35.02
C VAL A 45 -1.47 -9.56 -35.97
N SER A 46 -1.80 -8.66 -36.89
CA SER A 46 -0.76 -7.90 -37.56
C SER A 46 -0.29 -6.81 -36.60
N ILE A 47 0.82 -7.08 -35.90
CA ILE A 47 1.62 -6.10 -35.15
C ILE A 47 2.55 -5.40 -36.17
N GLU A 48 2.03 -5.04 -37.33
CA GLU A 48 2.63 -3.97 -38.09
C GLU A 48 1.98 -2.68 -37.58
N PRO A 49 2.77 -1.71 -37.07
CA PRO A 49 2.21 -0.43 -36.69
C PRO A 49 1.53 0.16 -37.94
N PRO A 50 0.22 0.44 -37.90
CA PRO A 50 -0.42 1.17 -38.98
C PRO A 50 0.31 2.52 -39.17
N PRO A 51 0.38 3.06 -40.39
CA PRO A 51 1.04 4.35 -40.64
C PRO A 51 0.46 5.47 -39.76
N ASP A 52 -0.83 5.37 -39.45
CA ASP A 52 -1.50 6.10 -38.39
C ASP A 52 -1.74 5.15 -37.21
N GLY A 53 -0.72 4.96 -36.38
CA GLY A 53 -0.79 4.08 -35.22
C GLY A 53 -1.95 4.49 -34.32
N ILE A 54 -3.05 3.74 -34.34
CA ILE A 54 -4.22 4.03 -33.52
C ILE A 54 -3.79 3.94 -32.07
N SER A 55 -3.69 5.08 -31.40
CA SER A 55 -3.23 5.12 -30.01
C SER A 55 -4.25 4.40 -29.14
N LEU A 56 -3.79 3.80 -28.03
CA LEU A 56 -4.71 3.40 -26.96
C LEU A 56 -5.63 4.58 -26.56
N LEU A 57 -5.13 5.81 -26.69
CA LEU A 57 -5.88 7.03 -26.44
C LEU A 57 -7.00 7.25 -27.46
N ASP A 58 -6.75 6.98 -28.75
CA ASP A 58 -7.75 7.14 -29.81
C ASP A 58 -8.85 6.07 -29.70
N THR A 59 -8.43 4.82 -29.45
CA THR A 59 -9.39 3.73 -29.19
C THR A 59 -10.23 4.00 -27.93
N LYS A 60 -9.66 4.66 -26.91
CA LYS A 60 -10.43 5.11 -25.74
C LYS A 60 -11.46 6.17 -26.11
N SER A 61 -11.10 7.18 -26.91
CA SER A 61 -12.06 8.18 -27.35
C SER A 61 -13.18 7.55 -28.17
N ASP A 62 -12.87 6.59 -29.03
CA ASP A 62 -13.88 5.88 -29.84
C ASP A 62 -14.83 5.04 -28.97
N LEU A 63 -14.29 4.31 -27.99
CA LEU A 63 -15.09 3.54 -27.04
C LEU A 63 -15.99 4.44 -26.18
N LEU A 64 -15.48 5.58 -25.73
CA LEU A 64 -16.25 6.56 -24.97
C LEU A 64 -17.33 7.21 -25.85
N LEU A 65 -17.03 7.52 -27.10
CA LEU A 65 -18.00 8.07 -28.05
C LEU A 65 -19.12 7.06 -28.30
N SER A 66 -18.78 5.79 -28.56
CA SER A 66 -19.74 4.70 -28.71
C SER A 66 -20.59 4.49 -27.45
N TYR A 67 -20.01 4.67 -26.26
CA TYR A 67 -20.75 4.60 -24.99
C TYR A 67 -21.78 5.73 -24.86
N VAL A 68 -21.37 6.98 -25.11
CA VAL A 68 -22.27 8.15 -25.08
C VAL A 68 -23.39 7.99 -26.11
N HIS A 69 -23.05 7.46 -27.27
CA HIS A 69 -24.00 7.23 -28.35
C HIS A 69 -25.11 6.23 -27.97
N ASN A 70 -24.74 5.08 -27.40
CA ASN A 70 -25.70 4.09 -26.91
C ASN A 70 -26.52 4.62 -25.72
N LEU A 71 -25.97 5.54 -24.92
CA LEU A 71 -26.69 6.23 -23.86
C LEU A 71 -27.74 7.20 -24.44
N VAL A 72 -27.40 7.96 -25.48
CA VAL A 72 -28.35 8.82 -26.19
C VAL A 72 -29.50 7.99 -26.78
N PHE A 73 -29.23 6.82 -27.38
CA PHE A 73 -30.29 5.91 -27.81
C PHE A 73 -31.20 5.44 -26.68
N LEU A 74 -30.64 5.16 -25.50
CA LEU A 74 -31.43 4.82 -24.32
C LEU A 74 -32.33 6.00 -23.91
N MET A 75 -31.83 7.23 -23.94
CA MET A 75 -32.65 8.42 -23.70
C MET A 75 -33.76 8.59 -24.75
N LEU A 76 -33.48 8.37 -26.03
CA LEU A 76 -34.48 8.39 -27.10
C LEU A 76 -35.57 7.33 -26.89
N PHE A 77 -35.20 6.11 -26.49
CA PHE A 77 -36.18 5.06 -26.16
C PHE A 77 -37.04 5.44 -24.95
N GLN A 78 -36.47 6.10 -23.93
CA GLN A 78 -37.25 6.58 -22.79
C GLN A 78 -38.22 7.70 -23.20
N LEU A 79 -37.78 8.66 -24.01
CA LEU A 79 -38.64 9.75 -24.51
C LEU A 79 -39.75 9.22 -25.42
N ARG A 80 -39.45 8.26 -26.30
CA ARG A 80 -40.44 7.61 -27.16
C ARG A 80 -41.43 6.74 -26.36
N GLY A 81 -40.95 6.05 -25.32
CA GLY A 81 -41.79 5.29 -24.40
C GLY A 81 -42.73 6.15 -23.55
N LEU A 82 -42.39 7.44 -23.35
CA LEU A 82 -43.28 8.43 -22.73
C LEU A 82 -44.28 9.03 -23.74
N SER A 83 -44.02 8.90 -25.04
CA SER A 83 -44.76 9.55 -26.13
C SER A 83 -45.80 8.67 -26.84
N LYS A 84 -45.72 7.33 -26.76
CA LYS A 84 -46.66 6.44 -27.44
C LYS A 84 -47.60 5.73 -26.46
N ASP A 85 -48.87 6.11 -26.56
CA ASP A 85 -50.01 5.25 -26.33
C ASP A 85 -49.99 4.11 -27.38
N GLN A 86 -50.50 2.94 -26.97
CA GLN A 86 -50.50 1.61 -27.61
C GLN A 86 -50.22 1.51 -29.13
N ASP A 87 -49.30 0.61 -29.55
CA ASP A 87 -49.36 -0.15 -30.82
C ASP A 87 -48.20 -1.20 -30.97
N GLU A 88 -48.38 -2.16 -31.88
CA GLU A 88 -47.53 -3.35 -32.18
C GLU A 88 -46.01 -3.10 -32.32
N ASP A 89 -45.57 -1.85 -32.58
CA ASP A 89 -44.16 -1.44 -32.63
C ASP A 89 -43.43 -1.58 -31.27
N ALA A 90 -44.17 -1.68 -30.16
CA ALA A 90 -43.60 -1.74 -28.82
C ALA A 90 -42.69 -2.97 -28.60
N LYS A 91 -42.91 -4.08 -29.31
CA LYS A 91 -42.09 -5.30 -29.16
C LYS A 91 -40.72 -5.14 -29.81
N ALA A 92 -40.64 -4.50 -30.98
CA ALA A 92 -39.38 -4.23 -31.66
C ALA A 92 -38.56 -3.14 -30.94
N ASP A 93 -39.23 -2.10 -30.43
CA ASP A 93 -38.59 -1.08 -29.61
C ASP A 93 -38.04 -1.67 -28.29
N GLN A 94 -38.71 -2.67 -27.70
CA GLN A 94 -38.21 -3.40 -26.52
C GLN A 94 -36.98 -4.25 -26.83
N SER A 95 -36.93 -4.99 -27.93
CA SER A 95 -35.74 -5.78 -28.29
C SER A 95 -34.52 -4.89 -28.57
N LEU A 96 -34.70 -3.77 -29.26
CA LEU A 96 -33.63 -2.80 -29.52
C LEU A 96 -33.13 -2.13 -28.23
N ARG A 97 -34.03 -1.89 -27.27
CA ARG A 97 -33.66 -1.40 -25.94
C ARG A 97 -32.84 -2.43 -25.17
N GLU A 98 -33.19 -3.70 -25.22
CA GLU A 98 -32.40 -4.76 -24.59
C GLU A 98 -31.02 -4.92 -25.24
N GLU A 99 -30.92 -4.83 -26.56
CA GLU A 99 -29.67 -4.87 -27.30
C GLU A 99 -28.75 -3.69 -26.98
N THR A 100 -29.31 -2.48 -26.90
CA THR A 100 -28.53 -1.28 -26.51
C THR A 100 -28.03 -1.37 -25.08
N VAL A 101 -28.84 -1.90 -24.15
CA VAL A 101 -28.39 -2.15 -22.77
C VAL A 101 -27.28 -3.20 -22.71
N LYS A 102 -27.36 -4.28 -23.50
CA LYS A 102 -26.29 -5.29 -23.62
C LYS A 102 -25.00 -4.68 -24.15
N LYS A 103 -25.06 -3.92 -25.25
CA LYS A 103 -23.90 -3.20 -25.82
C LYS A 103 -23.29 -2.20 -24.83
N LEU A 104 -24.12 -1.50 -24.05
CA LEU A 104 -23.65 -0.56 -23.04
C LEU A 104 -22.94 -1.27 -21.88
N ALA A 105 -23.42 -2.45 -21.47
CA ALA A 105 -22.73 -3.30 -20.50
C ALA A 105 -21.39 -3.83 -21.04
N GLU A 106 -21.33 -4.25 -22.30
CA GLU A 106 -20.10 -4.69 -22.97
C GLU A 106 -19.05 -3.56 -23.05
N LEU A 107 -19.45 -2.38 -23.53
CA LEU A 107 -18.57 -1.20 -23.59
C LEU A 107 -18.02 -0.82 -22.21
N ARG A 108 -18.85 -0.92 -21.17
CA ARG A 108 -18.39 -0.70 -19.79
C ARG A 108 -17.33 -1.71 -19.36
N VAL A 109 -17.49 -2.98 -19.70
CA VAL A 109 -16.50 -4.02 -19.41
C VAL A 109 -15.19 -3.74 -20.15
N TYR A 110 -15.25 -3.30 -21.42
CA TYR A 110 -14.05 -2.92 -22.18
C TYR A 110 -13.31 -1.73 -21.55
N LEU A 111 -14.03 -0.69 -21.11
CA LEU A 111 -13.42 0.46 -20.43
C LEU A 111 -12.80 0.05 -19.08
N ASP A 112 -13.54 -0.71 -18.26
CA ASP A 112 -13.12 -1.03 -16.90
C ASP A 112 -12.01 -2.09 -16.84
N ARG A 113 -12.13 -3.15 -17.65
CA ARG A 113 -11.24 -4.32 -17.60
C ARG A 113 -10.14 -4.27 -18.67
N GLY A 114 -10.40 -3.62 -19.80
CA GLY A 114 -9.47 -3.53 -20.93
C GLY A 114 -8.62 -2.26 -20.87
N VAL A 115 -9.25 -1.09 -20.96
CA VAL A 115 -8.55 0.18 -21.15
C VAL A 115 -7.84 0.66 -19.88
N LYS A 116 -8.50 0.65 -18.71
CA LYS A 116 -7.93 1.12 -17.43
C LYS A 116 -6.56 0.52 -17.05
N PRO A 117 -6.31 -0.80 -17.12
CA PRO A 117 -4.99 -1.34 -16.77
C PRO A 117 -3.91 -0.95 -17.79
N LEU A 118 -4.28 -0.76 -19.06
CA LEU A 118 -3.35 -0.32 -20.10
C LEU A 118 -2.99 1.16 -19.93
N GLU A 119 -3.95 2.00 -19.54
CA GLU A 119 -3.71 3.40 -19.19
C GLU A 119 -2.74 3.55 -18.02
N GLY A 120 -2.85 2.69 -16.99
CA GLY A 120 -1.91 2.73 -15.87
C GLY A 120 -0.46 2.48 -16.30
N ARG A 121 -0.26 1.56 -17.25
CA ARG A 121 1.07 1.26 -17.81
C ARG A 121 1.56 2.35 -18.75
N LEU A 122 0.66 2.86 -19.61
CA LEU A 122 0.98 3.94 -20.53
C LEU A 122 1.31 5.24 -19.78
N LYS A 123 0.57 5.55 -18.72
CA LYS A 123 0.84 6.70 -17.85
C LYS A 123 2.25 6.65 -17.30
N TYR A 124 2.69 5.50 -16.76
CA TYR A 124 4.04 5.37 -16.25
C TYR A 124 5.10 5.61 -17.34
N GLN A 125 4.85 5.13 -18.57
CA GLN A 125 5.75 5.34 -19.69
C GLN A 125 5.78 6.81 -20.15
N VAL A 126 4.61 7.45 -20.24
CA VAL A 126 4.48 8.88 -20.54
C VAL A 126 5.18 9.70 -19.46
N ASP A 127 4.91 9.45 -18.19
CA ASP A 127 5.56 10.14 -17.07
C ASP A 127 7.08 9.95 -17.08
N LYS A 128 7.58 8.75 -17.47
CA LYS A 128 9.02 8.49 -17.62
C LYS A 128 9.62 9.30 -18.77
N VAL A 129 8.95 9.37 -19.92
CA VAL A 129 9.42 10.14 -21.08
C VAL A 129 9.36 11.64 -20.80
N VAL A 130 8.28 12.13 -20.19
CA VAL A 130 8.14 13.53 -19.76
C VAL A 130 9.23 13.88 -18.76
N LYS A 131 9.48 13.03 -17.75
CA LYS A 131 10.56 13.28 -16.79
C LYS A 131 11.94 13.31 -17.47
N ALA A 132 12.21 12.39 -18.39
CA ALA A 132 13.47 12.39 -19.15
C ALA A 132 13.61 13.66 -20.02
N ALA A 133 12.52 14.13 -20.65
CA ALA A 133 12.52 15.37 -21.42
C ALA A 133 12.74 16.60 -20.52
N GLU A 134 12.10 16.67 -19.35
CA GLU A 134 12.31 17.73 -18.39
C GLU A 134 13.74 17.75 -17.82
N ASP A 135 14.32 16.57 -17.55
CA ASP A 135 15.69 16.45 -17.06
C ASP A 135 16.71 16.82 -18.15
N ALA A 136 16.45 16.48 -19.42
CA ALA A 136 17.22 16.97 -20.56
C ALA A 136 17.13 18.50 -20.70
N GLU A 137 15.93 19.08 -20.61
CA GLU A 137 15.77 20.54 -20.62
C GLU A 137 16.49 21.21 -19.43
N ARG A 138 16.47 20.61 -18.23
CA ARG A 138 17.21 21.11 -17.07
C ARG A 138 18.72 21.05 -17.31
N ALA A 139 19.22 19.95 -17.87
CA ALA A 139 20.64 19.79 -18.21
C ALA A 139 21.09 20.80 -19.27
N GLU A 140 20.27 21.09 -20.28
CA GLU A 140 20.53 22.14 -21.26
C GLU A 140 20.53 23.53 -20.61
N ARG A 141 19.59 23.81 -19.70
CA ARG A 141 19.55 25.07 -18.94
C ARG A 141 20.72 25.25 -17.98
N THR A 142 21.22 24.18 -17.36
CA THR A 142 22.42 24.25 -16.51
C THR A 142 23.68 24.37 -17.34
N ALA A 143 23.79 23.64 -18.45
CA ALA A 143 24.92 23.75 -19.38
C ALA A 143 25.03 25.14 -20.01
N THR A 144 23.90 25.78 -20.35
CA THR A 144 23.90 27.18 -20.85
C THR A 144 24.25 28.20 -19.75
N LYS A 145 23.85 27.98 -18.49
CA LYS A 145 24.27 28.80 -17.35
C LYS A 145 25.76 28.68 -17.02
N ILE A 146 26.32 27.48 -17.11
CA ILE A 146 27.76 27.25 -16.89
C ILE A 146 28.57 27.90 -18.02
N LYS A 147 28.13 27.76 -19.28
CA LYS A 147 28.78 28.41 -20.43
C LYS A 147 28.70 29.94 -20.39
N THR A 148 27.64 30.52 -19.83
CA THR A 148 27.53 31.98 -19.63
C THR A 148 28.41 32.46 -18.47
N ALA A 149 28.54 31.68 -17.39
CA ALA A 149 29.47 31.97 -16.30
C ALA A 149 30.95 31.81 -16.71
N GLU A 150 31.30 30.87 -17.59
CA GLU A 150 32.66 30.74 -18.14
C GLU A 150 33.01 31.84 -19.16
N ALA A 151 32.02 32.40 -19.85
CA ALA A 151 32.23 33.55 -20.75
C ALA A 151 32.40 34.88 -19.99
N GLU A 152 31.92 34.97 -18.74
CA GLU A 152 32.06 36.12 -17.85
C GLU A 152 33.16 35.90 -16.78
N GLY A 153 34.36 35.48 -17.21
CA GLY A 153 35.51 35.39 -16.32
C GLY A 153 36.41 36.64 -16.37
N TYR A 154 36.17 37.65 -15.53
CA TYR A 154 37.25 38.43 -14.87
C TYR A 154 36.72 39.32 -13.73
N ASP A 155 37.19 39.02 -12.51
CA ASP A 155 37.69 39.95 -11.48
C ASP A 155 37.06 39.86 -10.07
N SER A 156 37.97 39.96 -9.10
CA SER A 156 37.82 40.18 -7.65
C SER A 156 37.62 39.00 -6.71
N ASP A 157 38.67 38.81 -5.90
CA ASP A 157 38.72 38.21 -4.57
C ASP A 157 37.55 38.61 -3.65
N ASP A 158 37.30 37.72 -2.67
CA ASP A 158 37.33 38.03 -1.23
C ASP A 158 36.07 37.69 -0.39
N GLU A 159 36.41 37.16 0.78
CA GLU A 159 35.73 37.04 2.07
C GLU A 159 34.46 36.21 2.32
N SER A 160 34.58 35.54 3.46
CA SER A 160 33.63 34.74 4.21
C SER A 160 32.48 35.57 4.82
N ALA A 161 31.23 35.11 4.68
CA ALA A 161 30.17 35.43 5.64
C ALA A 161 29.05 34.38 5.66
N SER A 162 28.78 33.87 6.86
CA SER A 162 27.71 32.96 7.26
C SER A 162 26.29 33.54 7.13
N GLU A 163 25.28 32.72 6.85
CA GLU A 163 24.27 32.32 7.85
C GLU A 163 23.20 31.36 7.30
N LYS A 164 22.62 30.62 8.25
CA LYS A 164 21.76 29.44 8.19
C LYS A 164 20.38 29.65 7.53
N GLY A 165 19.97 28.66 6.74
CA GLY A 165 18.57 28.34 6.45
C GLY A 165 18.40 26.82 6.39
N SER A 166 17.85 26.24 7.45
CA SER A 166 17.66 24.80 7.67
C SER A 166 16.47 24.23 6.88
N THR A 167 16.71 23.15 6.11
CA THR A 167 15.67 22.14 5.79
C THR A 167 16.32 20.83 5.34
N ASP A 168 16.52 19.96 6.33
CA ASP A 168 16.48 18.49 6.36
C ASP A 168 16.31 17.68 5.04
N SER A 169 17.34 16.89 4.70
CA SER A 169 17.19 15.52 4.17
C SER A 169 18.51 14.77 4.30
N GLU A 170 18.58 13.96 5.35
CA GLU A 170 19.60 12.95 5.59
C GLU A 170 19.62 11.90 4.46
N GLY A 171 20.80 11.71 3.88
CA GLY A 171 21.11 10.68 2.89
C GLY A 171 22.55 10.24 3.05
N ASP A 172 22.74 9.27 3.95
CA ASP A 172 23.96 8.52 4.21
C ASP A 172 24.60 8.02 2.90
N SER A 173 25.81 8.51 2.60
CA SER A 173 26.71 7.92 1.61
C SER A 173 28.11 7.99 2.17
N SER A 174 28.57 6.82 2.62
CA SER A 174 29.92 6.56 3.06
C SER A 174 30.90 6.77 1.92
N THR A 175 31.87 7.65 2.19
CA THR A 175 33.06 7.90 1.38
C THR A 175 33.81 6.61 1.06
N GLY A 176 33.78 6.23 -0.21
CA GLY A 176 34.78 5.38 -0.87
C GLY A 176 35.19 6.07 -2.15
N SER A 177 36.32 6.77 -2.11
CA SER A 177 36.91 7.43 -3.28
C SER A 177 37.44 6.38 -4.26
N ASP A 178 36.98 6.41 -5.50
CA ASP A 178 37.81 6.13 -6.66
C ASP A 178 37.33 7.02 -7.81
N LYS A 179 38.31 7.68 -8.44
CA LYS A 179 38.12 8.57 -9.59
C LYS A 179 38.13 7.69 -10.84
N ASP A 180 36.98 7.51 -11.47
CA ASP A 180 36.90 7.18 -12.89
C ASP A 180 35.70 7.93 -13.48
N GLN A 181 35.95 8.67 -14.56
CA GLN A 181 34.90 9.19 -15.44
C GLN A 181 34.22 7.99 -16.08
N GLU A 182 33.07 7.57 -15.57
CA GLU A 182 32.16 6.70 -16.30
C GLU A 182 31.08 7.58 -16.90
N ASP A 183 31.11 7.68 -18.24
CA ASP A 183 30.05 8.25 -19.05
C ASP A 183 28.71 7.68 -18.59
N ILE A 184 27.81 8.55 -18.14
CA ILE A 184 26.44 8.19 -17.79
C ILE A 184 25.82 7.65 -19.08
N ASP A 185 25.61 6.34 -19.15
CA ASP A 185 25.12 5.66 -20.37
C ASP A 185 23.73 6.19 -20.74
N GLU A 186 23.72 7.14 -21.67
CA GLU A 186 22.55 7.81 -22.26
C GLU A 186 21.58 6.81 -22.93
N MET A 187 22.04 5.57 -23.18
CA MET A 187 21.21 4.47 -23.69
C MET A 187 20.42 3.72 -22.60
N ALA A 188 20.74 3.90 -21.31
CA ALA A 188 20.00 3.28 -20.20
C ALA A 188 18.58 3.87 -20.01
N TYR A 189 18.32 5.03 -20.62
CA TYR A 189 17.04 5.73 -20.53
C TYR A 189 16.10 5.49 -21.74
N ARG A 190 16.53 4.73 -22.76
CA ARG A 190 15.66 4.38 -23.90
C ARG A 190 14.60 3.35 -23.49
N PRO A 191 13.34 3.47 -23.97
CA PRO A 191 12.31 2.46 -23.71
C PRO A 191 12.71 1.12 -24.35
N ASN A 192 12.76 0.06 -23.53
CA ASN A 192 13.15 -1.27 -23.99
C ASN A 192 11.96 -1.98 -24.69
N VAL A 193 11.83 -1.76 -26.00
CA VAL A 193 10.79 -2.36 -26.86
C VAL A 193 10.89 -3.89 -26.94
N SER A 194 12.05 -4.48 -26.64
CA SER A 194 12.22 -5.94 -26.60
C SER A 194 11.52 -6.62 -25.40
N ALA A 195 11.13 -5.84 -24.39
CA ALA A 195 10.32 -6.35 -23.28
C ALA A 195 8.85 -6.59 -23.70
N PHE A 196 8.40 -6.00 -24.81
CA PHE A 196 7.07 -6.24 -25.37
C PHE A 196 6.99 -7.52 -26.21
N SER A 197 8.09 -7.94 -26.86
CA SER A 197 8.12 -9.13 -27.73
C SER A 197 8.49 -10.43 -27.00
N LYS A 198 8.84 -10.36 -25.72
CA LYS A 198 9.39 -11.50 -24.96
C LYS A 198 8.34 -12.44 -24.37
N ASN A 199 7.39 -12.88 -25.19
CA ASN A 199 6.45 -13.95 -24.83
C ASN A 199 6.19 -14.95 -25.97
N LEU A 200 7.10 -15.10 -26.95
CA LEU A 200 6.89 -16.06 -28.06
C LEU A 200 8.10 -16.90 -28.51
N GLU A 201 9.19 -16.99 -27.73
CA GLU A 201 10.30 -17.93 -28.05
C GLU A 201 10.89 -18.53 -26.76
N PRO A 202 11.06 -19.86 -26.65
CA PRO A 202 11.67 -20.50 -25.49
C PRO A 202 13.19 -20.34 -25.56
N VAL A 203 13.72 -19.28 -24.96
CA VAL A 203 15.17 -19.06 -24.92
C VAL A 203 15.86 -20.03 -23.96
N ALA A 204 16.61 -20.95 -24.56
CA ALA A 204 17.65 -21.76 -23.94
C ALA A 204 18.57 -20.88 -23.09
N ARG A 205 18.62 -21.16 -21.78
CA ARG A 205 19.55 -20.52 -20.85
C ARG A 205 20.90 -21.23 -20.95
N THR A 206 21.94 -20.46 -21.29
CA THR A 206 23.33 -20.86 -21.06
C THR A 206 23.58 -20.94 -19.55
N GLU A 207 23.65 -22.16 -19.00
CA GLU A 207 23.94 -22.38 -17.59
C GLU A 207 25.45 -22.55 -17.35
N LYS A 208 26.02 -21.69 -16.51
CA LYS A 208 27.30 -21.96 -15.84
C LYS A 208 27.03 -22.80 -14.57
N SER A 209 27.54 -24.03 -14.61
CA SER A 209 27.95 -24.91 -13.51
C SER A 209 26.96 -25.20 -12.35
N ALA A 210 26.37 -26.41 -12.37
CA ALA A 210 26.26 -27.26 -11.18
C ALA A 210 26.00 -28.74 -11.55
N LYS A 211 27.01 -29.57 -11.26
CA LYS A 211 27.06 -31.04 -11.05
C LYS A 211 25.89 -31.92 -11.53
N ALA A 212 26.27 -32.87 -12.37
CA ALA A 212 25.49 -33.93 -12.97
C ALA A 212 24.55 -34.71 -12.04
N ALA A 213 23.31 -34.88 -12.48
CA ALA A 213 22.46 -36.03 -12.18
C ALA A 213 22.00 -36.64 -13.51
N THR A 214 22.06 -37.96 -13.61
CA THR A 214 21.82 -38.77 -14.80
C THR A 214 20.43 -38.54 -15.40
N SER A 215 20.37 -38.50 -16.73
CA SER A 215 19.18 -38.22 -17.52
C SER A 215 18.18 -39.38 -17.50
N ASP A 216 17.38 -39.49 -16.46
CA ASP A 216 16.05 -40.12 -16.60
C ASP A 216 15.20 -39.11 -17.38
N GLY A 217 14.71 -39.48 -18.57
CA GLY A 217 13.87 -38.65 -19.47
C GLY A 217 12.50 -38.23 -18.90
N ILE A 218 12.41 -38.14 -17.58
CA ILE A 218 11.24 -37.77 -16.79
C ILE A 218 11.44 -36.32 -16.39
N TYR A 219 10.66 -35.43 -17.02
CA TYR A 219 10.66 -34.01 -16.68
C TYR A 219 10.30 -33.81 -15.20
N ARG A 220 11.27 -33.34 -14.42
CA ARG A 220 11.07 -32.93 -13.03
C ARG A 220 11.00 -31.41 -12.99
N PRO A 221 9.83 -30.81 -12.69
CA PRO A 221 9.74 -29.36 -12.59
C PRO A 221 10.68 -28.83 -11.49
N PRO A 222 11.29 -27.66 -11.71
CA PRO A 222 12.25 -27.09 -10.77
C PRO A 222 11.56 -26.80 -9.43
N LYS A 223 12.18 -27.24 -8.34
CA LYS A 223 11.72 -26.92 -6.99
C LYS A 223 12.17 -25.50 -6.63
N ILE A 224 11.31 -24.52 -6.89
CA ILE A 224 11.56 -23.13 -6.50
C ILE A 224 11.41 -23.01 -4.98
N MET A 225 12.51 -22.71 -4.29
CA MET A 225 12.43 -22.31 -2.89
C MET A 225 11.75 -20.94 -2.80
N PRO A 226 10.83 -20.73 -1.84
CA PRO A 226 10.13 -19.45 -1.71
C PRO A 226 11.15 -18.34 -1.49
N THR A 227 11.31 -17.49 -2.52
CA THR A 227 12.17 -16.31 -2.46
C THR A 227 11.32 -15.19 -1.89
N ALA A 228 11.69 -14.65 -0.74
CA ALA A 228 10.96 -13.54 -0.14
C ALA A 228 11.12 -12.29 -1.03
N LEU A 229 10.01 -11.60 -1.31
CA LEU A 229 10.03 -10.31 -1.99
C LEU A 229 10.77 -9.28 -1.12
N PRO A 230 11.54 -8.34 -1.72
CA PRO A 230 12.12 -7.23 -0.97
C PRO A 230 10.98 -6.29 -0.55
N THR A 231 10.50 -6.43 0.68
CA THR A 231 9.61 -5.47 1.32
C THR A 231 10.46 -4.30 1.81
N THR A 232 10.02 -3.06 1.61
CA THR A 232 10.71 -1.82 2.03
C THR A 232 10.81 -1.67 3.55
N GLU A 233 10.19 -2.57 4.32
CA GLU A 233 10.42 -2.68 5.75
C GLU A 233 11.53 -3.69 6.01
N THR A 234 12.68 -3.18 6.46
CA THR A 234 13.70 -4.00 7.12
C THR A 234 13.02 -4.68 8.29
N ARG A 235 12.64 -5.95 8.13
CA ARG A 235 12.04 -6.73 9.19
C ARG A 235 13.14 -7.05 10.21
N GLU A 236 13.52 -6.05 11.00
CA GLU A 236 14.35 -6.24 12.17
C GLU A 236 13.74 -7.39 12.96
N ARG A 237 14.56 -8.41 13.23
CA ARG A 237 14.19 -9.51 14.10
C ARG A 237 13.94 -8.92 15.47
N ARG A 238 12.71 -8.44 15.70
CA ARG A 238 12.28 -7.85 16.96
C ARG A 238 12.54 -8.91 18.01
N GLU A 239 13.62 -8.74 18.77
CA GLU A 239 13.92 -9.62 19.87
C GLU A 239 12.68 -9.61 20.75
N ARG A 240 12.05 -10.79 20.88
CA ARG A 240 10.84 -10.91 21.70
C ARG A 240 11.24 -10.44 23.09
N GLY A 241 10.83 -9.21 23.41
CA GLY A 241 11.13 -8.61 24.70
C GLY A 241 10.70 -9.55 25.83
N PRO A 242 11.32 -9.43 27.02
CA PRO A 242 10.97 -10.25 28.15
C PRO A 242 9.46 -10.17 28.38
N ARG A 243 8.80 -11.33 28.33
CA ARG A 243 7.33 -11.42 28.43
C ARG A 243 6.89 -10.77 29.73
N ARG A 244 6.05 -9.74 29.63
CA ARG A 244 5.40 -9.10 30.78
C ARG A 244 4.49 -10.13 31.46
N SER A 245 4.42 -10.08 32.78
CA SER A 245 3.54 -10.97 33.54
C SER A 245 2.09 -10.46 33.48
N ASN A 246 1.19 -11.25 32.90
CA ASN A 246 -0.23 -10.91 32.76
C ASN A 246 -0.88 -10.46 34.09
N VAL A 247 -0.53 -11.11 35.21
CA VAL A 247 -1.09 -10.78 36.54
C VAL A 247 -0.74 -9.36 36.99
N ILE A 248 0.49 -8.90 36.74
CA ILE A 248 0.87 -7.52 37.08
C ILE A 248 0.15 -6.55 36.16
N ASP A 249 0.00 -6.89 34.89
CA ASP A 249 -0.68 -6.03 33.91
C ASP A 249 -2.16 -5.86 34.27
N GLU A 250 -2.82 -6.95 34.67
CA GLU A 250 -4.18 -6.94 35.20
C GLU A 250 -4.30 -6.09 36.45
N PHE A 251 -3.44 -6.31 37.47
CA PHE A 251 -3.39 -5.50 38.69
C PHE A 251 -3.18 -4.01 38.39
N VAL A 252 -2.28 -3.68 37.47
CA VAL A 252 -2.05 -2.28 37.08
C VAL A 252 -3.28 -1.71 36.39
N SER A 253 -3.93 -2.46 35.50
CA SER A 253 -5.09 -1.98 34.76
C SER A 253 -6.36 -1.85 35.61
N ALA A 254 -6.59 -2.77 36.54
CA ALA A 254 -7.82 -2.85 37.32
C ALA A 254 -7.73 -2.08 38.65
N GLU A 255 -6.59 -2.12 39.34
CA GLU A 255 -6.46 -1.59 40.71
C GLU A 255 -5.66 -0.29 40.78
N MET A 256 -4.56 -0.17 40.02
CA MET A 256 -3.68 1.00 40.09
C MET A 256 -4.05 2.12 39.12
N SER A 257 -4.64 1.77 37.98
CA SER A 257 -4.99 2.72 36.93
C SER A 257 -6.41 3.25 37.16
N SER A 258 -6.58 4.56 37.14
CA SER A 258 -7.89 5.22 37.15
C SER A 258 -8.55 5.27 35.76
N ALA A 259 -7.86 4.79 34.72
CA ALA A 259 -8.40 4.79 33.37
C ALA A 259 -9.54 3.76 33.21
N PRO A 260 -10.68 4.13 32.61
CA PRO A 260 -11.78 3.19 32.39
C PRO A 260 -11.38 2.11 31.38
N MET A 261 -11.68 0.85 31.70
CA MET A 261 -11.43 -0.28 30.81
C MET A 261 -12.66 -0.58 29.97
N ALA A 262 -12.47 -0.82 28.67
CA ALA A 262 -13.55 -1.20 27.77
C ALA A 262 -13.93 -2.68 27.97
N GLU A 263 -15.02 -2.90 28.69
CA GLU A 263 -15.62 -4.23 28.86
C GLU A 263 -16.57 -4.57 27.71
N PRO A 264 -16.55 -5.82 27.21
CA PRO A 264 -17.46 -6.25 26.17
C PRO A 264 -18.88 -6.45 26.71
N SER A 265 -19.88 -6.35 25.83
CA SER A 265 -21.25 -6.74 26.18
C SER A 265 -21.32 -8.21 26.59
N ILE A 266 -22.10 -8.51 27.64
CA ILE A 266 -22.19 -9.82 28.31
C ILE A 266 -22.47 -10.97 27.32
N GLY A 267 -23.28 -10.72 26.28
CA GLY A 267 -23.60 -11.73 25.27
C GLY A 267 -22.55 -11.93 24.16
N SER A 268 -21.62 -10.99 23.99
CA SER A 268 -20.65 -11.01 22.88
C SER A 268 -19.46 -11.95 23.11
N THR A 269 -19.23 -12.34 24.37
CA THR A 269 -18.11 -13.21 24.77
C THR A 269 -18.45 -14.69 24.67
N ILE A 270 -19.73 -15.04 24.55
CA ILE A 270 -20.20 -16.43 24.53
C ILE A 270 -20.07 -17.01 23.11
N VAL A 271 -19.49 -18.21 23.01
CA VAL A 271 -19.24 -18.92 21.75
C VAL A 271 -19.91 -20.29 21.79
N HIS A 272 -20.30 -20.79 20.62
CA HIS A 272 -20.89 -22.13 20.47
C HIS A 272 -22.09 -22.35 21.41
N GLY A 273 -22.97 -21.35 21.51
CA GLY A 273 -24.21 -21.45 22.29
C GLY A 273 -24.00 -21.68 23.79
N GLY A 274 -22.91 -21.18 24.38
CA GLY A 274 -22.64 -21.32 25.82
C GLY A 274 -21.62 -22.39 26.17
N ARG A 275 -21.14 -23.17 25.20
CA ARG A 275 -20.11 -24.19 25.47
C ARG A 275 -18.75 -23.58 25.81
N HIS A 276 -18.44 -22.40 25.28
CA HIS A 276 -17.17 -21.71 25.52
C HIS A 276 -17.40 -20.21 25.70
N THR A 277 -16.57 -19.59 26.54
CA THR A 277 -16.50 -18.14 26.71
C THR A 277 -15.11 -17.67 26.28
N LYS A 278 -15.05 -16.55 25.56
CA LYS A 278 -13.78 -15.97 25.09
C LYS A 278 -13.04 -15.35 26.26
N SER A 279 -11.75 -15.66 26.38
CA SER A 279 -10.86 -14.91 27.26
C SER A 279 -10.62 -13.49 26.74
N LYS A 280 -10.24 -12.56 27.64
CA LYS A 280 -9.69 -11.24 27.27
C LYS A 280 -8.64 -11.37 26.16
N LYS A 281 -7.73 -12.35 26.26
CA LYS A 281 -6.67 -12.58 25.26
C LYS A 281 -7.21 -13.10 23.92
N ASP A 282 -8.19 -13.99 23.94
CA ASP A 282 -8.81 -14.49 22.70
C ASP A 282 -9.56 -13.37 21.99
N ARG A 283 -10.22 -12.48 22.75
CA ARG A 283 -10.91 -11.30 22.23
C ARG A 283 -9.95 -10.29 21.58
N GLU A 284 -8.80 -10.03 22.21
CA GLU A 284 -7.75 -9.20 21.62
C GLU A 284 -7.26 -9.79 20.28
N HIS A 285 -7.01 -11.09 20.21
CA HIS A 285 -6.58 -11.75 18.98
C HIS A 285 -7.66 -11.72 17.87
N GLU A 286 -8.93 -11.85 18.23
CA GLU A 286 -10.02 -11.68 17.26
C GLU A 286 -10.15 -10.23 16.79
N ALA A 287 -9.97 -9.24 17.67
CA ALA A 287 -9.96 -7.83 17.29
C ALA A 287 -8.77 -7.50 16.37
N GLU A 288 -7.59 -8.07 16.64
CA GLU A 288 -6.44 -7.99 15.72
C GLU A 288 -6.75 -8.61 14.36
N ARG A 289 -7.49 -9.73 14.34
CA ARG A 289 -7.93 -10.35 13.10
C ARG A 289 -8.93 -9.46 12.35
N THR A 290 -9.94 -8.92 13.02
CA THR A 290 -10.95 -8.06 12.36
C THR A 290 -10.33 -6.79 11.84
N THR A 291 -9.47 -6.13 12.64
CA THR A 291 -8.73 -4.94 12.19
C THR A 291 -7.85 -5.24 10.98
N TYR A 292 -7.21 -6.41 10.90
CA TYR A 292 -6.47 -6.82 9.71
C TYR A 292 -7.37 -7.05 8.50
N GLU A 293 -8.53 -7.70 8.69
CA GLU A 293 -9.50 -7.96 7.63
C GLU A 293 -10.13 -6.66 7.10
N GLU A 294 -10.40 -5.69 7.97
CA GLU A 294 -10.95 -4.37 7.65
C GLU A 294 -9.92 -3.46 6.98
N THR A 295 -8.68 -3.44 7.47
CA THR A 295 -7.61 -2.61 6.88
C THR A 295 -7.19 -3.09 5.49
N ASN A 296 -7.15 -4.41 5.27
CA ASN A 296 -6.75 -4.99 3.99
C ASN A 296 -7.92 -5.41 3.10
N PHE A 297 -9.17 -5.23 3.57
CA PHE A 297 -10.40 -5.63 2.88
C PHE A 297 -10.40 -7.09 2.37
N ILE A 298 -9.72 -8.00 3.08
CA ILE A 298 -9.57 -9.42 2.72
C ILE A 298 -9.93 -10.27 3.93
N ARG A 299 -10.73 -11.33 3.73
CA ARG A 299 -11.04 -12.31 4.78
C ARG A 299 -9.90 -13.31 4.95
N LEU A 300 -9.47 -13.53 6.19
CA LEU A 300 -8.49 -14.56 6.49
C LEU A 300 -9.15 -15.94 6.44
N ALA A 301 -8.39 -16.94 5.96
CA ALA A 301 -8.85 -18.32 5.96
C ALA A 301 -9.13 -18.83 7.39
N LYS A 302 -9.92 -19.89 7.51
CA LYS A 302 -10.09 -20.59 8.79
C LYS A 302 -8.73 -21.18 9.22
N GLU A 303 -8.51 -21.28 10.53
CA GLU A 303 -7.26 -21.82 11.10
C GLU A 303 -6.92 -23.18 10.45
N SER A 304 -5.67 -23.35 10.04
CA SER A 304 -5.21 -24.63 9.47
C SER A 304 -5.25 -25.74 10.52
N LYS A 305 -5.37 -27.00 10.08
CA LYS A 305 -5.28 -28.17 10.97
C LYS A 305 -4.01 -28.14 11.84
N LYS A 306 -2.91 -27.63 11.27
CA LYS A 306 -1.63 -27.43 11.99
C LYS A 306 -1.74 -26.37 13.09
N ASP A 307 -2.38 -25.25 12.81
CA ASP A 307 -2.52 -24.15 13.77
C ASP A 307 -3.48 -24.53 14.89
N ARG A 308 -4.57 -25.23 14.56
CA ARG A 308 -5.49 -25.80 15.53
C ARG A 308 -4.79 -26.81 16.45
N ALA A 309 -3.95 -27.68 15.89
CA ALA A 309 -3.14 -28.62 16.68
C ALA A 309 -2.16 -27.88 17.60
N LYS A 310 -1.50 -26.82 17.11
CA LYS A 310 -0.57 -26.00 17.90
C LYS A 310 -1.29 -25.23 19.02
N ARG A 311 -2.50 -24.72 18.76
CA ARG A 311 -3.36 -24.08 19.76
C ARG A 311 -3.78 -25.09 20.84
N GLY A 312 -4.13 -26.31 20.45
CA GLY A 312 -4.40 -27.41 21.39
C GLY A 312 -3.16 -27.88 22.17
N GLN A 313 -1.98 -27.84 21.56
CA GLN A 313 -0.71 -28.26 22.18
C GLN A 313 -0.15 -27.21 23.16
N GLN A 314 -0.53 -25.94 23.05
CA GLN A 314 -0.16 -24.88 24.02
C GLN A 314 -0.81 -25.06 25.42
N GLY A 315 -1.31 -26.27 25.68
CA GLY A 315 -1.90 -26.70 26.92
C GLY A 315 -3.34 -26.25 27.01
N ALA A 316 -4.17 -27.09 27.65
CA ALA A 316 -5.43 -26.67 28.23
C ALA A 316 -5.12 -25.61 29.29
N ARG A 317 -4.91 -24.37 28.86
CA ARG A 317 -5.04 -23.21 29.72
C ARG A 317 -6.45 -23.32 30.29
N SER A 318 -6.54 -23.46 31.61
CA SER A 318 -7.83 -23.62 32.28
C SER A 318 -8.57 -22.29 32.16
N THR A 319 -9.34 -22.15 31.08
CA THR A 319 -10.26 -21.04 30.90
C THR A 319 -11.55 -21.43 31.59
N TYR A 320 -11.87 -20.71 32.66
CA TYR A 320 -13.10 -20.92 33.40
C TYR A 320 -13.84 -19.60 33.49
N GLY A 321 -15.12 -19.58 33.10
CA GLY A 321 -15.93 -18.36 33.14
C GLY A 321 -15.48 -17.22 32.22
N GLY A 322 -14.56 -17.46 31.29
CA GLY A 322 -13.96 -16.41 30.44
C GLY A 322 -12.68 -15.81 31.03
N GLU A 323 -12.29 -16.24 32.22
CA GLU A 323 -11.03 -15.86 32.86
C GLU A 323 -9.97 -16.94 32.63
N GLU A 324 -8.71 -16.53 32.55
CA GLU A 324 -7.58 -17.45 32.39
C GLU A 324 -6.96 -17.79 33.74
N TRP A 325 -7.20 -19.01 34.21
CA TRP A 325 -6.53 -19.52 35.40
C TRP A 325 -5.17 -20.11 34.99
N ARG A 326 -4.10 -19.48 35.47
CA ARG A 326 -2.72 -19.96 35.29
C ARG A 326 -2.28 -20.67 36.57
N GLY A 327 -1.44 -21.69 36.42
CA GLY A 327 -0.76 -22.29 37.58
C GLY A 327 0.11 -21.25 38.27
N LEU A 328 -0.02 -21.13 39.59
CA LEU A 328 0.70 -20.16 40.44
C LEU A 328 2.22 -20.19 40.19
N THR A 329 2.76 -21.36 39.90
CA THR A 329 4.19 -21.61 39.63
C THR A 329 4.70 -20.97 38.34
N GLU A 330 3.88 -20.89 37.28
CA GLU A 330 4.35 -20.38 35.98
C GLU A 330 4.49 -18.84 35.99
N GLY A 331 3.70 -18.15 36.81
CA GLY A 331 3.66 -16.69 36.90
C GLY A 331 4.50 -16.11 38.03
N ALA A 332 4.53 -16.76 39.19
CA ALA A 332 5.10 -16.21 40.43
C ALA A 332 6.60 -15.93 40.34
N ASP A 333 7.37 -16.81 39.69
CA ASP A 333 8.81 -16.61 39.53
C ASP A 333 9.14 -15.34 38.75
N ARG A 334 8.34 -15.00 37.73
CA ARG A 334 8.51 -13.77 36.93
C ARG A 334 8.19 -12.53 37.75
N ILE A 335 7.10 -12.57 38.52
CA ILE A 335 6.74 -11.50 39.45
C ILE A 335 7.89 -11.29 40.45
N SER A 336 8.42 -12.38 41.02
CA SER A 336 9.54 -12.31 41.97
C SER A 336 10.83 -11.74 41.37
N ARG A 337 11.10 -11.98 40.08
CA ARG A 337 12.27 -11.42 39.37
C ARG A 337 12.08 -9.94 39.06
N LEU A 338 10.88 -9.54 38.64
CA LEU A 338 10.53 -8.16 38.35
C LEU A 338 10.59 -7.29 39.62
N THR A 339 10.02 -7.75 40.73
CA THR A 339 10.04 -7.03 42.01
C THR A 339 11.45 -6.93 42.60
N ARG A 340 12.27 -7.99 42.47
CA ARG A 340 13.68 -7.97 42.89
C ARG A 340 14.53 -7.00 42.07
N ARG A 341 14.34 -6.94 40.74
CA ARG A 341 15.08 -6.00 39.88
C ARG A 341 14.78 -4.55 40.22
N THR A 342 13.51 -4.22 40.47
CA THR A 342 13.08 -2.87 40.91
C THR A 342 13.71 -2.46 42.25
N ARG A 343 13.84 -3.39 43.21
CA ARG A 343 14.45 -3.10 44.53
C ARG A 343 16.00 -3.16 44.55
N GLY A 344 16.62 -3.84 43.59
CA GLY A 344 18.00 -4.33 43.71
C GLY A 344 19.10 -3.57 42.95
N SER A 345 18.77 -2.87 41.85
CA SER A 345 19.75 -2.62 40.77
C SER A 345 20.50 -1.27 40.77
N GLY A 346 20.45 -0.50 41.85
CA GLY A 346 21.18 0.78 41.94
C GLY A 346 22.29 0.72 42.98
N GLY A 347 23.49 1.24 42.65
CA GLY A 347 24.53 1.49 43.66
C GLY A 347 24.00 2.37 44.81
N ALA A 348 24.70 2.44 45.94
CA ALA A 348 24.27 3.23 47.10
C ALA A 348 23.96 4.70 46.73
N LEU A 349 24.68 5.25 45.74
CA LEU A 349 24.50 6.59 45.19
C LEU A 349 23.20 6.71 44.39
N ASP A 350 22.87 5.75 43.53
CA ASP A 350 21.57 5.72 42.82
C ASP A 350 20.39 5.53 43.78
N ARG A 351 20.57 4.72 44.83
CA ARG A 351 19.58 4.56 45.89
C ARG A 351 19.39 5.84 46.71
N SER A 352 20.43 6.64 46.87
CA SER A 352 20.38 7.95 47.55
C SER A 352 19.73 9.00 46.65
N ARG A 353 20.07 9.06 45.35
CA ARG A 353 19.48 10.01 44.39
C ARG A 353 17.99 9.75 44.13
N LYS A 354 17.54 8.49 44.19
CA LYS A 354 16.13 8.12 44.04
C LYS A 354 15.28 8.46 45.26
N ARG A 355 15.89 8.69 46.43
CA ARG A 355 15.17 9.28 47.58
C ARG A 355 15.14 10.79 47.34
N LYS A 356 13.96 11.38 47.18
CA LYS A 356 13.85 12.85 47.16
C LYS A 356 14.32 13.39 48.51
N HIS A 357 15.13 14.44 48.46
CA HIS A 357 15.52 15.24 49.62
C HIS A 357 14.24 15.89 50.20
N GLY A 358 13.58 15.23 51.16
CA GLY A 358 12.34 15.73 51.76
C GLY A 358 11.34 14.67 52.23
N GLU A 359 11.53 13.40 51.88
CA GLU A 359 10.63 12.30 52.26
C GLU A 359 11.26 11.30 53.24
N ASP A 360 12.30 11.73 53.98
CA ASP A 360 12.67 11.08 55.24
C ASP A 360 11.91 11.81 56.36
N GLY A 361 10.70 11.33 56.63
CA GLY A 361 10.00 11.64 57.87
C GLY A 361 10.90 11.22 59.03
N GLN A 362 11.46 12.22 59.71
CA GLN A 362 11.88 12.21 61.11
C GLN A 362 12.51 10.89 61.59
N ARG A 363 13.61 10.46 60.95
CA ARG A 363 14.52 9.49 61.57
C ARG A 363 15.73 10.22 62.13
N GLY A 364 15.58 10.55 63.41
CA GLY A 364 16.61 10.44 64.45
C GLY A 364 18.03 10.79 64.07
N ASP A 365 18.41 11.99 64.51
CA ASP A 365 19.75 12.43 64.87
C ASP A 365 20.71 12.81 63.71
N GLY A 366 20.88 14.12 63.53
CA GLY A 366 21.81 14.75 62.58
C GLY A 366 23.29 14.55 62.91
N ALA A 367 23.63 13.65 63.84
CA ALA A 367 24.99 13.38 64.30
C ALA A 367 25.89 12.66 63.27
N ALA A 368 25.34 12.12 62.18
CA ALA A 368 26.11 11.29 61.23
C ALA A 368 26.81 12.05 60.10
N VAL A 369 26.39 13.28 59.77
CA VAL A 369 26.93 14.02 58.61
C VAL A 369 28.38 14.50 58.86
N GLY A 370 28.77 14.72 60.13
CA GLY A 370 30.13 15.14 60.50
C GLY A 370 31.14 13.99 60.69
N GLN A 371 30.68 12.77 61.00
CA GLN A 371 31.58 11.67 61.37
C GLN A 371 32.47 11.19 60.21
N ILE A 372 32.00 11.29 58.97
CA ILE A 372 32.79 10.89 57.79
C ILE A 372 33.91 11.91 57.55
N PHE A 373 33.63 13.20 57.78
CA PHE A 373 34.61 14.27 57.68
C PHE A 373 35.65 14.17 58.79
N GLU A 374 35.24 13.93 60.03
CA GLU A 374 36.16 13.72 61.15
C GLU A 374 37.03 12.47 60.98
N LYS A 375 36.50 11.38 60.43
CA LYS A 375 37.29 10.17 60.11
C LYS A 375 38.32 10.45 59.01
N ARG A 376 37.97 11.23 57.98
CA ARG A 376 38.93 11.68 56.95
C ARG A 376 39.98 12.60 57.54
N ARG A 377 39.59 13.57 58.37
CA ARG A 377 40.49 14.49 59.06
C ARG A 377 41.48 13.73 59.94
N LYS A 378 41.02 12.77 60.75
CA LYS A 378 41.90 11.94 61.60
C LYS A 378 42.88 11.11 60.76
N LYS A 379 42.47 10.57 59.61
CA LYS A 379 43.39 9.88 58.69
C LYS A 379 44.46 10.83 58.13
N ILE A 380 44.08 12.03 57.72
CA ILE A 380 45.01 13.04 57.19
C ILE A 380 45.97 13.51 58.28
N GLU A 381 45.48 13.74 59.50
CA GLU A 381 46.32 14.09 60.65
C GLU A 381 47.28 12.94 61.03
N SER A 382 46.87 11.67 60.88
CA SER A 382 47.75 10.52 61.12
C SER A 382 48.84 10.35 60.05
N TRP A 383 48.64 10.88 58.83
CA TRP A 383 49.65 10.91 57.78
C TRP A 383 50.61 12.11 57.90
N LYS A 384 50.26 13.09 58.74
CA LYS A 384 51.07 14.28 59.00
C LYS A 384 51.98 14.15 60.23
N ARG A 385 51.98 12.99 60.89
CA ARG A 385 52.91 12.65 61.98
C ARG A 385 54.00 11.71 61.51
#